data_AF-A0A1H9MWZ2-F1
#
_entry.id   AF-A0A1H9MWZ2-F1
#
_cell.length_a   1.000
_cell.length_b   1.000
_cell.length_c   1.000
_cell.angle_alpha   90.00
_cell.angle_beta   90.00
_cell.angle_gamma   90.00
#
_symmetry.space_group_name_H-M   'P 1'
#
loop_
_entity.id
_entity.type
_entity.pdbx_description
1 polymer ?
#
loop_
_entity_poly.entity_id
_entity_poly.type
_entity_poly.pdbx_seq_one_letter_code
_entity_poly.pdbx_strand_id
1 'polypeptide(L)'
;MPPDYQLATSHHALTSPAERSSKAAIGFADGRAAAEKAEAVQRVRAARTVAVHSLDAEDRGVLLSMLGIAGQESAPCTPPAAASQPATPQPVAAIAPWPNQGARR
;
A
#
# COMPACT_ATOMS: atom_id res chain seq x y z
N MET A 1 -25.39 51.61 -25.21
CA MET A 1 -24.93 50.91 -23.99
C MET A 1 -24.63 49.48 -24.36
N PRO A 2 -23.34 49.08 -24.47
CA PRO A 2 -23.00 47.67 -24.64
C PRO A 2 -23.11 46.95 -23.28
N PRO A 3 -23.36 45.63 -23.25
CA PRO A 3 -23.45 44.89 -21.99
C PRO A 3 -22.05 44.65 -21.40
N ASP A 4 -21.97 44.74 -20.08
CA ASP A 4 -20.81 44.38 -19.27
C ASP A 4 -20.47 42.88 -19.46
N TYR A 5 -19.54 42.58 -20.38
CA TYR A 5 -18.88 41.29 -20.44
C TYR A 5 -17.89 41.18 -19.29
N GLN A 6 -18.39 41.04 -18.06
CA GLN A 6 -17.56 40.71 -16.91
C GLN A 6 -16.99 39.31 -17.10
N LEU A 7 -15.80 39.29 -17.69
CA LEU A 7 -14.66 38.46 -17.39
C LEU A 7 -14.99 37.37 -16.35
N ALA A 8 -15.50 36.23 -16.83
CA ALA A 8 -15.43 35.00 -16.08
C ALA A 8 -13.94 34.71 -15.89
N THR A 9 -13.39 35.13 -14.75
CA THR A 9 -12.02 34.85 -14.33
C THR A 9 -11.89 33.34 -14.25
N SER A 10 -11.47 32.76 -15.38
CA SER A 10 -11.11 31.37 -15.49
C SER A 10 -9.84 31.18 -14.67
N HIS A 11 -9.98 30.87 -13.39
CA HIS A 11 -8.90 30.59 -12.44
C HIS A 11 -8.10 29.32 -12.77
N HIS A 12 -8.18 28.80 -14.00
CA HIS A 12 -7.62 27.49 -14.36
C HIS A 12 -6.24 27.53 -15.03
N ALA A 13 -5.61 28.69 -15.27
CA ALA A 13 -4.44 28.72 -16.15
C ALA A 13 -3.30 29.65 -15.70
N LEU A 14 -2.73 29.45 -14.52
CA LEU A 14 -1.38 29.96 -14.20
C LEU A 14 -0.57 28.98 -13.32
N THR A 15 -0.80 27.67 -13.41
CA THR A 15 0.19 26.74 -12.84
C THR A 15 1.41 26.73 -13.76
N SER A 16 2.54 27.18 -13.22
CA SER A 16 3.79 27.21 -13.95
C SER A 16 4.10 25.81 -14.49
N PRO A 17 4.67 25.66 -15.70
CA PRO A 17 5.11 24.36 -16.20
C PRO A 17 5.96 23.58 -15.19
N ALA A 18 6.74 24.29 -14.36
CA ALA A 18 7.50 23.72 -13.26
C ALA A 18 6.62 23.11 -12.14
N GLU A 19 5.52 23.76 -11.77
CA GLU A 19 4.58 23.25 -10.76
C GLU A 19 3.83 22.02 -11.27
N ARG A 20 3.46 22.00 -12.56
CA ARG A 20 2.85 20.82 -13.20
C ARG A 20 3.81 19.65 -13.27
N SER A 21 5.08 19.91 -13.61
CA SER A 21 6.12 18.89 -13.65
C SER A 21 6.40 18.32 -12.25
N SER A 22 6.49 19.17 -11.23
CA SER A 22 6.66 18.74 -9.83
C SER A 22 5.49 17.87 -9.35
N LYS A 23 4.25 18.28 -9.61
CA LYS A 23 3.05 17.50 -9.27
C LYS A 23 3.01 16.14 -9.99
N ALA A 24 3.41 16.10 -11.27
CA ALA A 24 3.48 14.85 -12.03
C ALA A 24 4.59 13.93 -11.50
N ALA A 25 5.74 14.47 -11.09
CA ALA A 25 6.84 13.69 -10.51
C ALA A 25 6.43 13.03 -9.19
N ILE A 26 5.71 13.75 -8.32
CA ILE A 26 5.16 13.19 -7.07
C ILE A 26 4.16 12.07 -7.40
N GLY A 27 3.22 12.30 -8.32
CA GLY A 27 2.25 11.27 -8.72
C GLY A 27 2.89 10.02 -9.35
N PHE A 28 3.99 10.18 -10.09
CA PHE A 28 4.75 9.05 -10.62
C PHE A 28 5.48 8.28 -9.53
N ALA A 29 6.08 8.97 -8.56
CA ALA A 29 6.74 8.33 -7.42
C ALA A 29 5.73 7.49 -6.60
N ASP A 30 4.56 8.08 -6.31
CA ASP A 30 3.46 7.37 -5.64
C ASP A 30 2.97 6.18 -6.46
N GLY A 31 2.83 6.37 -7.78
CA GLY A 31 2.44 5.32 -8.71
C GLY A 31 3.43 4.14 -8.74
N ARG A 32 4.74 4.42 -8.70
CA ARG A 32 5.77 3.37 -8.60
C ARG A 32 5.69 2.63 -7.28
N ALA A 33 5.58 3.33 -6.15
CA ALA A 33 5.46 2.69 -4.84
C ALA A 33 4.20 1.81 -4.74
N ALA A 34 3.08 2.26 -5.32
CA ALA A 34 1.85 1.49 -5.39
C ALA A 34 2.01 0.23 -6.27
N ALA A 35 2.68 0.37 -7.43
CA ALA A 35 2.97 -0.74 -8.33
C ALA A 35 3.88 -1.79 -7.67
N GLU A 36 4.95 -1.36 -7.00
CA GLU A 36 5.87 -2.25 -6.26
C GLU A 36 5.13 -3.03 -5.16
N LYS A 37 4.23 -2.35 -4.42
CA LYS A 37 3.39 -3.02 -3.41
C LYS A 37 2.46 -4.05 -4.03
N ALA A 38 1.83 -3.73 -5.16
CA ALA A 38 0.94 -4.65 -5.86
C ALA A 38 1.71 -5.87 -6.39
N GLU A 39 2.90 -5.67 -6.94
CA GLU A 39 3.77 -6.72 -7.41
C GLU A 39 4.21 -7.65 -6.26
N ALA A 40 4.57 -7.09 -5.10
CA ALA A 40 4.89 -7.88 -3.91
C ALA A 40 3.73 -8.81 -3.50
N VAL A 41 2.50 -8.31 -3.52
CA VAL A 41 1.30 -9.12 -3.25
C VAL A 41 1.12 -10.22 -4.29
N GLN A 42 1.34 -9.92 -5.57
CA GLN A 42 1.23 -10.91 -6.64
C GLN A 42 2.29 -12.00 -6.51
N ARG A 43 3.55 -11.66 -6.18
CA ARG A 43 4.61 -12.65 -5.94
C ARG A 43 4.25 -13.59 -4.79
N VAL A 44 3.75 -13.07 -3.66
CA VAL A 44 3.31 -13.90 -2.52
C VAL A 44 2.18 -14.86 -2.93
N ARG A 45 1.20 -14.36 -3.69
CA ARG A 45 0.10 -15.20 -4.20
C ARG A 45 0.61 -16.29 -5.13
N ALA A 46 1.49 -15.96 -6.08
CA ALA A 46 2.08 -16.90 -7.01
C ALA A 46 2.90 -17.98 -6.28
N ALA A 47 3.71 -17.60 -5.29
CA ALA A 47 4.47 -18.53 -4.46
C ALA A 47 3.54 -19.51 -3.72
N ARG A 48 2.44 -19.00 -3.15
CA ARG A 48 1.45 -19.84 -2.46
C ARG A 48 0.75 -20.80 -3.42
N THR A 49 0.38 -20.34 -4.61
CA THR A 49 -0.20 -21.19 -5.65
C THR A 49 0.77 -22.31 -6.03
N VAL A 50 2.05 -22.00 -6.28
CA VAL A 50 3.07 -23.01 -6.59
C VAL A 50 3.21 -23.99 -5.42
N ALA A 51 3.31 -23.52 -4.18
CA ALA A 51 3.45 -24.39 -3.01
C ALA A 51 2.25 -25.34 -2.79
N VAL A 52 1.05 -24.95 -3.22
CA VAL A 52 -0.17 -25.76 -3.09
C VAL A 52 -0.31 -26.77 -4.23
N HIS A 53 0.17 -26.44 -5.43
CA HIS A 53 -0.15 -27.19 -6.65
C HIS A 53 1.05 -27.88 -7.31
N SER A 54 2.28 -27.63 -6.87
CA SER A 54 3.47 -28.35 -7.33
C SER A 54 3.37 -29.83 -7.02
N LEU A 55 3.81 -30.67 -7.96
CA LEU A 55 3.71 -32.13 -7.85
C LEU A 55 4.71 -32.71 -6.84
N ASP A 56 5.91 -32.14 -6.79
CA ASP A 56 6.98 -32.53 -5.88
C ASP A 56 7.85 -31.32 -5.47
N ALA A 57 8.83 -31.57 -4.61
CA ALA A 57 9.68 -30.52 -4.04
C ALA A 57 10.68 -29.94 -5.06
N GLU A 58 11.08 -30.71 -6.08
CA GLU A 58 11.99 -30.26 -7.14
C GLU A 58 11.25 -29.36 -8.12
N ASP A 59 10.08 -29.79 -8.61
CA ASP A 59 9.18 -29.01 -9.45
C ASP A 59 8.83 -27.66 -8.81
N ARG A 60 8.48 -27.68 -7.52
CA ARG A 60 8.24 -26.47 -6.73
C ARG A 60 9.44 -25.52 -6.76
N GLY A 61 10.65 -26.04 -6.57
CA GLY A 61 11.88 -25.25 -6.57
C GLY A 61 12.14 -24.58 -7.92
N VAL A 62 11.95 -25.32 -9.01
CA VAL A 62 12.09 -24.79 -10.39
C VAL A 62 11.06 -23.69 -10.65
N LEU A 63 9.78 -23.91 -10.32
CA LEU A 63 8.71 -22.93 -10.54
C LEU A 63 8.90 -21.65 -9.72
N LEU A 64 9.32 -21.76 -8.46
CA LEU A 64 9.64 -20.60 -7.63
C LEU A 64 10.87 -19.83 -8.14
N SER A 65 11.84 -20.52 -8.72
CA SER A 65 13.02 -19.89 -9.34
C SER A 65 12.65 -19.12 -10.61
N MET A 66 11.78 -19.68 -11.46
CA MET A 66 11.27 -19.00 -12.65
C MET A 66 10.50 -17.71 -12.32
N LEU A 67 9.81 -17.68 -11.19
CA LEU A 67 9.13 -16.48 -10.69
C LEU A 67 10.08 -15.46 -10.05
N GLY A 68 11.37 -15.77 -9.93
CA GLY A 68 12.35 -14.93 -9.22
C GLY A 68 12.08 -14.83 -7.71
N ILE A 69 11.42 -15.85 -7.14
CA ILE A 69 11.04 -15.89 -5.71
C ILE A 69 12.02 -16.76 -4.91
N ALA A 70 12.70 -17.70 -5.55
CA ALA A 70 13.74 -18.51 -4.92
C ALA A 70 14.88 -17.62 -4.38
N GLY A 71 15.26 -17.81 -3.11
CA GLY A 71 16.29 -17.02 -2.43
C GLY A 71 15.80 -15.82 -1.61
N GLN A 72 14.50 -15.52 -1.59
CA GLN A 72 13.90 -14.46 -0.73
C GLN A 72 13.61 -14.93 0.71
N GLU A 73 14.22 -16.04 1.15
CA GLU A 73 14.08 -16.58 2.51
C GLU A 73 14.97 -15.87 3.55
N SER A 74 15.76 -14.86 3.15
CA SER A 74 16.51 -14.03 4.10
C SER A 74 16.80 -12.63 3.55
N ALA A 75 15.75 -11.82 3.45
CA ALA A 75 15.91 -10.44 3.88
C ALA A 75 15.13 -10.31 5.18
N PRO A 76 15.77 -10.25 6.37
CA PRO A 76 15.07 -9.74 7.54
C PRO A 76 14.58 -8.35 7.14
N CYS A 77 13.27 -8.24 6.99
CA CYS A 77 12.57 -6.98 6.95
C CYS A 77 12.90 -6.31 8.28
N THR A 78 14.00 -5.54 8.27
CA THR A 78 14.42 -4.76 9.42
C THR A 78 13.37 -3.66 9.47
N PRO A 79 12.46 -3.65 10.47
CA PRO A 79 11.58 -2.52 10.61
C PRO A 79 12.48 -1.28 10.72
N PRO A 80 12.21 -0.19 9.98
CA PRO A 80 12.98 1.04 10.15
C PRO A 80 12.93 1.36 11.63
N ALA A 81 14.10 1.42 12.26
CA ALA A 81 14.29 1.56 13.68
C ALA A 81 13.21 2.49 14.23
N ALA A 82 12.23 1.90 14.94
CA ALA A 82 11.27 2.66 15.70
C ALA A 82 12.12 3.55 16.60
N ALA A 83 12.11 4.85 16.29
CA ALA A 83 12.72 5.87 17.11
C ALA A 83 12.40 5.52 18.56
N SER A 84 13.45 5.40 19.38
CA SER A 84 13.38 5.10 20.80
C SER A 84 12.31 5.98 21.46
N GLN A 85 11.10 5.45 21.57
CA GLN A 85 10.07 6.01 22.44
C GLN A 85 10.27 5.31 23.79
N PRO A 86 10.55 6.04 24.87
CA PRO A 86 10.60 5.43 26.19
C PRO A 86 9.23 4.85 26.50
N ALA A 87 9.22 3.54 26.77
CA ALA A 87 8.06 2.79 27.18
C ALA A 87 7.44 3.43 28.44
N THR A 88 6.34 4.14 28.26
CA THR A 88 5.44 4.49 29.37
C THR A 88 4.34 3.43 29.37
N PRO A 89 4.19 2.60 30.41
CA PRO A 89 3.13 1.61 30.46
C PRO A 89 1.77 2.31 30.61
N GLN A 90 0.98 2.32 29.53
CA GLN A 90 -0.43 2.71 29.57
C GLN A 90 -1.26 1.55 30.15
N PRO A 91 -2.14 1.78 31.14
CA PRO A 91 -3.04 0.74 31.62
C PRO A 91 -4.10 0.44 30.54
N VAL A 92 -4.20 -0.84 30.18
CA VAL A 92 -5.25 -1.37 29.31
C VAL A 92 -6.61 -1.17 29.97
N ALA A 93 -7.33 -0.13 29.57
CA ALA A 93 -8.75 0.00 29.90
C ALA A 93 -9.50 -1.12 29.17
N ALA A 94 -10.13 -1.99 29.95
CA ALA A 94 -10.91 -3.13 29.52
C ALA A 94 -11.96 -2.71 28.47
N ILE A 95 -11.83 -3.27 27.26
CA ILE A 95 -12.88 -3.21 26.25
C ILE A 95 -13.99 -4.15 26.75
N ALA A 96 -15.08 -3.56 27.23
CA ALA A 96 -16.27 -4.29 27.64
C ALA A 96 -16.90 -5.02 26.43
N PRO A 97 -17.33 -6.29 26.57
CA PRO A 97 -18.13 -6.96 25.55
C PRO A 97 -19.55 -6.37 25.50
N TRP A 98 -20.07 -6.18 24.29
CA TRP A 98 -21.43 -5.72 23.97
C TRP A 98 -22.52 -6.52 24.72
N PRO A 99 -23.60 -5.90 25.23
CA PRO A 99 -24.72 -6.65 25.77
C PRO A 99 -25.60 -7.23 24.65
N ASN A 100 -25.77 -8.54 24.71
CA ASN A 100 -26.71 -9.36 23.95
C ASN A 100 -28.15 -8.95 24.31
N GLN A 101 -28.91 -8.40 23.36
CA GLN A 101 -30.33 -8.09 23.55
C GLN A 101 -31.16 -9.37 23.47
N GLY A 102 -31.35 -9.99 24.64
CA GLY A 102 -32.40 -10.99 24.87
C GLY A 102 -33.74 -10.35 25.23
N ALA A 103 -34.80 -10.89 24.63
CA ALA A 103 -36.15 -11.05 25.20
C ALA A 103 -36.87 -9.82 25.82
N ARG A 104 -37.80 -9.25 25.04
CA ARG A 104 -39.12 -8.83 25.54
C ARG A 104 -40.15 -9.56 24.67
N ARG A 105 -40.79 -10.60 25.18
CA ARG A 105 -42.13 -10.60 25.80
C ARG A 105 -43.20 -9.97 24.91
#